data_AF-A0A954P7V4-F1
#
_entry.id   AF-A0A954P7V4-F1
#
_cell.length_a   1.000
_cell.length_b   1.000
_cell.length_c   1.000
_cell.angle_alpha   90.00
_cell.angle_beta   90.00
_cell.angle_gamma   90.00
#
_symmetry.space_group_name_H-M   'P 1'
#
loop_
_entity.id
_entity.type
_entity.pdbx_description
1 polymer ?
#
loop_
_entity_poly.entity_id
_entity_poly.type
_entity_poly.pdbx_seq_one_letter_code
_entity_poly.pdbx_strand_id
1 'polypeptide(L)'
;MTSFPDVPQPIPYEGPRSKNPLAFRHYNAEEVIDGKTMKDHLRFSVCYWHTFRGTGADPFGAGTLQRPWDDGTDSVDNARRRVDVAFEFIEKLGAPFYCFHDRDVAPEGA
;
A
#
# COMPACT_ATOMS: atom_id res chain seq x y z
N MET A 1 -10.16 -12.09 -7.62
CA MET A 1 -10.18 -12.42 -6.18
C MET A 1 -9.38 -11.35 -5.46
N THR A 2 -9.79 -10.97 -4.24
CA THR A 2 -9.08 -9.98 -3.42
C THR A 2 -7.69 -10.50 -3.04
N SER A 3 -6.67 -9.64 -3.10
CA SER A 3 -5.27 -9.92 -2.72
C SER A 3 -5.09 -9.93 -1.20
N PHE A 4 -5.97 -9.27 -0.46
CA PHE A 4 -5.96 -9.20 1.01
C PHE A 4 -7.30 -9.68 1.61
N PRO A 5 -7.63 -10.98 1.54
CA PRO A 5 -8.93 -11.50 1.97
C PRO A 5 -9.20 -11.31 3.47
N ASP A 6 -8.16 -11.32 4.30
CA ASP A 6 -8.27 -11.14 5.76
C ASP A 6 -8.45 -9.67 6.17
N VAL A 7 -8.38 -8.74 5.20
CA VAL A 7 -8.71 -7.31 5.38
C VAL A 7 -9.88 -6.99 4.43
N PRO A 8 -11.13 -7.37 4.78
CA PRO A 8 -12.24 -7.36 3.83
C PRO A 8 -12.82 -5.95 3.56
N GLN A 9 -12.53 -4.98 4.42
CA GLN A 9 -12.99 -3.59 4.27
C GLN A 9 -11.84 -2.59 4.51
N PRO A 10 -12.02 -1.32 4.13
CA PRO A 10 -11.08 -0.26 4.50
C PRO A 10 -10.83 -0.17 6.00
N ILE A 11 -9.61 0.19 6.38
CA ILE A 11 -9.16 0.32 7.77
C ILE A 11 -9.97 1.44 8.44
N PRO A 12 -10.78 1.14 9.47
CA PRO A 12 -11.63 2.13 10.10
C PRO A 12 -10.86 2.99 11.10
N TYR A 13 -11.41 4.15 11.45
CA TYR A 13 -11.02 4.89 12.65
C TYR A 13 -11.83 4.41 13.85
N GLU A 14 -11.16 3.99 14.93
CA GLU A 14 -11.79 3.53 16.18
C GLU A 14 -11.38 4.36 17.41
N GLY A 15 -10.52 5.36 17.22
CA GLY A 15 -10.10 6.30 18.27
C GLY A 15 -8.97 5.81 19.18
N PRO A 16 -8.47 6.70 20.07
CA PRO A 16 -7.17 6.56 20.72
C PRO A 16 -7.09 5.41 21.73
N ARG A 17 -8.23 4.88 22.16
CA ARG A 17 -8.32 3.76 23.11
C ARG A 17 -8.43 2.40 22.43
N SER A 18 -8.60 2.34 21.11
CA SER A 18 -8.75 1.08 20.39
C SER A 18 -7.54 0.16 20.60
N LYS A 19 -7.84 -1.13 20.76
CA LYS A 19 -6.85 -2.22 20.80
C LYS A 19 -6.80 -3.00 19.50
N ASN A 20 -7.69 -2.73 18.55
CA ASN A 20 -7.67 -3.34 17.23
C ASN A 20 -6.39 -2.90 16.50
N PRO A 21 -5.51 -3.83 16.09
CA PRO A 21 -4.30 -3.48 15.35
C PRO A 21 -4.61 -3.04 13.90
N LEU A 22 -5.78 -3.39 13.37
CA LEU A 22 -6.23 -3.02 12.02
C LEU A 22 -7.29 -1.91 12.08
N ALA A 23 -7.08 -0.93 12.96
CA ALA A 23 -7.86 0.30 13.02
C ALA A 23 -6.95 1.51 13.32
N PHE A 24 -7.28 2.66 12.75
CA PHE A 24 -6.63 3.91 13.10
C PHE A 24 -7.06 4.37 14.49
N ARG A 25 -6.06 4.70 15.32
CA ARG A 25 -6.27 5.27 16.65
C ARG A 25 -6.33 6.79 16.65
N HIS A 26 -5.69 7.43 15.69
CA HIS A 26 -5.50 8.88 15.64
C HIS A 26 -5.80 9.49 14.27
N TYR A 27 -5.78 8.69 13.21
CA TYR A 27 -6.10 9.20 11.88
C TYR A 27 -7.58 9.02 11.61
N ASN A 28 -8.32 10.13 11.70
CA ASN A 28 -9.69 10.25 11.22
C ASN A 28 -9.68 11.16 9.99
N ALA A 29 -9.81 10.58 8.81
CA ALA A 29 -9.65 11.29 7.54
C ALA A 29 -10.50 12.57 7.43
N GLU A 30 -11.72 12.56 7.99
CA GLU A 30 -12.71 13.63 7.93
C GLU A 30 -12.65 14.61 9.12
N GLU A 31 -11.78 14.36 10.11
CA GLU A 31 -11.64 15.28 11.24
C GLU A 31 -11.02 16.60 10.78
N VAL A 32 -11.69 17.71 11.09
CA VAL A 32 -11.27 19.05 10.69
C VAL A 32 -10.34 19.65 11.74
N ILE A 33 -9.12 20.02 11.32
CA ILE A 33 -8.12 20.74 12.11
C ILE A 33 -7.81 22.04 11.37
N ASP A 34 -7.91 23.19 12.03
CA ASP A 34 -7.60 24.50 11.45
C ASP A 34 -8.24 24.73 10.06
N GLY A 35 -9.49 24.27 9.90
CA GLY A 35 -10.27 24.48 8.68
C GLY A 35 -9.99 23.52 7.51
N LYS A 36 -9.16 22.48 7.68
CA LYS A 36 -8.97 21.41 6.68
C LYS A 36 -9.11 20.03 7.31
N THR A 37 -9.54 19.05 6.54
CA THR A 37 -9.59 17.65 7.00
C THR A 37 -8.18 17.11 7.27
N MET A 38 -8.03 16.13 8.16
CA MET A 38 -6.74 15.45 8.36
C MET A 38 -6.20 14.88 7.05
N LYS A 39 -7.07 14.34 6.19
CA LYS A 39 -6.70 13.85 4.86
C LYS A 39 -6.06 14.93 3.99
N ASP A 40 -6.61 16.15 4.02
CA ASP A 40 -6.08 17.28 3.23
C ASP A 40 -4.80 17.87 3.80
N HIS A 41 -4.59 17.79 5.11
CA HIS A 41 -3.33 18.15 5.75
C HIS A 41 -2.22 17.15 5.44
N LEU A 42 -2.50 15.87 5.70
CA LEU A 42 -1.48 14.82 5.71
C LEU A 42 -1.16 14.29 4.32
N ARG A 43 -2.19 14.17 3.46
CA ARG A 43 -2.04 13.76 2.05
C ARG A 43 -1.17 12.52 1.89
N PHE A 44 -1.43 11.50 2.71
CA PHE A 44 -0.61 10.29 2.74
C PHE A 44 -0.47 9.64 1.36
N SER A 45 0.74 9.13 1.10
CA SER A 45 1.09 8.44 -0.13
C SER A 45 1.69 7.07 0.17
N VAL A 46 1.31 6.06 -0.61
CA VAL A 46 1.96 4.75 -0.59
C VAL A 46 3.10 4.73 -1.61
N CYS A 47 4.30 4.36 -1.17
CA CYS A 47 5.46 4.23 -2.05
C CYS A 47 5.53 2.84 -2.70
N TYR A 48 5.48 2.79 -4.03
CA TYR A 48 5.36 1.55 -4.78
C TYR A 48 6.59 0.64 -4.61
N TRP A 49 7.79 1.22 -4.66
CA TRP A 49 9.06 0.48 -4.56
C TRP A 49 9.18 -0.33 -3.27
N HIS A 50 8.84 0.24 -2.10
CA HIS A 50 8.92 -0.51 -0.84
C HIS A 50 7.74 -1.47 -0.66
N THR A 51 6.53 -1.07 -1.05
CA THR A 51 5.34 -1.86 -0.75
C THR A 51 5.16 -3.06 -1.69
N PHE A 52 5.41 -2.89 -2.99
CA PHE A 52 5.08 -3.88 -4.02
C PHE A 52 6.29 -4.44 -4.78
N ARG A 53 7.45 -3.76 -4.77
CA ARG A 53 8.71 -4.29 -5.36
C ARG A 53 9.71 -4.79 -4.32
N GLY A 54 9.63 -4.31 -3.09
CA GLY A 54 10.54 -4.67 -2.00
C GLY A 54 10.51 -6.18 -1.73
N THR A 55 11.70 -6.78 -1.65
CA THR A 55 11.86 -8.23 -1.42
C THR A 55 12.21 -8.56 0.03
N GLY A 56 12.55 -7.56 0.85
CA GLY A 56 13.08 -7.74 2.19
C GLY A 56 14.51 -8.29 2.22
N ALA A 57 15.22 -8.27 1.08
CA ALA A 57 16.64 -8.56 1.02
C ALA A 57 17.46 -7.43 1.63
N ASP A 58 18.66 -7.77 2.08
CA ASP A 58 19.65 -6.81 2.59
C ASP A 58 21.05 -7.17 2.04
N PRO A 59 22.10 -6.36 2.32
CA PRO A 59 23.44 -6.64 1.79
C PRO A 59 24.07 -7.98 2.24
N PHE A 60 23.48 -8.65 3.23
CA PHE A 60 23.99 -9.87 3.86
C PHE A 60 23.05 -11.08 3.70
N GLY A 61 21.88 -10.92 3.08
CA GLY A 61 20.86 -11.95 3.01
C GLY A 61 19.88 -11.82 1.83
N ALA A 62 19.35 -12.96 1.40
CA ALA A 62 18.35 -13.03 0.34
C ALA A 62 16.99 -12.48 0.77
N GLY A 63 16.11 -12.24 -0.21
CA GLY A 63 14.75 -11.78 0.02
C GLY A 63 13.93 -12.74 0.88
N THR A 64 13.09 -12.19 1.75
CA THR A 64 12.30 -12.93 2.75
C THR A 64 10.79 -12.77 2.56
N LEU A 65 10.35 -11.74 1.82
CA LEU A 65 8.94 -11.44 1.64
C LEU A 65 8.31 -12.40 0.62
N GLN A 66 7.26 -13.11 1.04
CA GLN A 66 6.45 -13.95 0.17
C GLN A 66 5.20 -13.19 -0.27
N ARG A 67 5.08 -12.93 -1.58
CA ARG A 67 3.99 -12.14 -2.18
C ARG A 67 3.24 -13.02 -3.18
N PRO A 68 2.10 -13.63 -2.81
CA PRO A 68 1.38 -14.59 -3.66
C PRO A 68 0.94 -14.06 -5.04
N TRP A 69 0.87 -12.74 -5.19
CA TRP A 69 0.47 -12.05 -6.41
C TRP A 69 1.62 -11.71 -7.36
N ASP A 70 2.88 -11.84 -6.91
CA ASP A 70 4.07 -11.56 -7.72
C ASP A 70 4.67 -12.89 -8.19
N ASP A 71 4.81 -13.07 -9.50
CA ASP A 71 5.40 -14.29 -10.07
C ASP A 71 6.94 -14.23 -10.20
N GLY A 72 7.56 -13.13 -9.74
CA GLY A 72 9.00 -12.90 -9.78
C GLY A 72 9.55 -12.48 -11.14
N THR A 73 8.72 -12.44 -12.19
CA THR A 73 9.17 -12.04 -13.53
C THR A 73 9.13 -10.53 -13.70
N ASP A 74 10.01 -9.99 -14.55
CA ASP A 74 9.92 -8.59 -15.00
C ASP A 74 9.04 -8.49 -16.27
N SER A 75 7.89 -9.17 -16.27
CA SER A 75 6.94 -9.13 -17.38
C SER A 75 5.91 -8.02 -17.21
N VAL A 76 5.36 -7.54 -18.33
CA VAL A 76 4.23 -6.59 -18.32
C VAL A 76 3.01 -7.19 -17.61
N ASP A 77 2.78 -8.50 -17.76
CA ASP A 77 1.67 -9.18 -17.08
C ASP A 77 1.85 -9.16 -15.55
N ASN A 78 3.07 -9.39 -15.04
CA ASN A 78 3.34 -9.28 -13.60
C ASN A 78 3.25 -7.83 -13.11
N ALA A 79 3.69 -6.85 -13.92
CA ALA A 79 3.49 -5.44 -13.63
C ALA A 79 2.00 -5.08 -13.49
N ARG A 80 1.14 -5.55 -14.40
CA ARG A 80 -0.32 -5.35 -14.33
C ARG A 80 -0.94 -5.99 -13.09
N ARG A 81 -0.55 -7.22 -12.75
CA ARG A 81 -1.03 -7.89 -11.52
C ARG A 81 -0.69 -7.09 -10.26
N ARG A 82 0.51 -6.52 -10.17
CA ARG A 82 0.89 -5.66 -9.04
C ARG A 82 0.09 -4.37 -8.97
N VAL A 83 -0.31 -3.79 -10.11
CA VAL A 83 -1.19 -2.60 -10.12
C VAL A 83 -2.52 -2.92 -9.44
N ASP A 84 -3.17 -4.03 -9.79
CA ASP A 84 -4.45 -4.41 -9.17
C ASP A 84 -4.31 -4.59 -7.64
N VAL A 85 -3.23 -5.25 -7.20
CA VAL A 85 -2.91 -5.43 -5.78
C VAL A 85 -2.64 -4.08 -5.11
N ALA A 86 -1.93 -3.18 -5.78
CA ALA A 86 -1.56 -1.89 -5.24
C ALA A 86 -2.78 -1.01 -4.97
N PHE A 87 -3.70 -0.92 -5.93
CA PHE A 87 -4.92 -0.15 -5.76
C PHE A 87 -5.83 -0.74 -4.68
N GLU A 88 -5.94 -2.07 -4.60
CA GLU A 88 -6.67 -2.70 -3.50
C GLU A 88 -6.07 -2.35 -2.12
N PHE A 89 -4.74 -2.39 -1.99
CA PHE A 89 -4.05 -2.01 -0.75
C PHE A 89 -4.28 -0.53 -0.40
N ILE A 90 -4.14 0.36 -1.38
CA ILE A 90 -4.29 1.82 -1.22
C ILE A 90 -5.72 2.16 -0.81
N GLU A 91 -6.72 1.55 -1.46
CA GLU A 91 -8.14 1.71 -1.14
C GLU A 91 -8.45 1.23 0.28
N LYS A 92 -7.97 0.03 0.64
CA LYS A 92 -8.16 -0.50 2.00
C LYS A 92 -7.47 0.36 3.06
N LEU A 93 -6.29 0.91 2.78
CA LEU A 93 -5.60 1.81 3.70
C LEU A 93 -6.26 3.20 3.79
N GLY A 94 -7.02 3.60 2.77
CA GLY A 94 -7.61 4.95 2.67
C GLY A 94 -6.60 6.03 2.30
N ALA A 95 -5.48 5.66 1.65
CA ALA A 95 -4.44 6.61 1.25
C ALA A 95 -4.84 7.32 -0.07
N PRO A 96 -4.83 8.68 -0.12
CA PRO A 96 -5.26 9.40 -1.32
C PRO A 96 -4.24 9.46 -2.46
N PHE A 97 -2.97 9.15 -2.19
CA PHE A 97 -1.89 9.26 -3.18
C PHE A 97 -1.02 8.00 -3.21
N TYR A 98 -0.24 7.88 -4.28
CA TYR A 98 0.85 6.92 -4.41
C TYR A 98 2.01 7.55 -5.17
N CYS A 99 3.21 7.00 -4.98
CA CYS A 99 4.43 7.43 -5.67
C CYS A 99 5.15 6.20 -6.24
N PHE A 100 5.81 6.36 -7.38
CA PHE A 100 6.51 5.28 -8.07
C PHE A 100 7.71 5.81 -8.85
N HIS A 101 8.73 4.96 -9.04
CA HIS A 101 9.70 5.08 -10.12
C HIS A 101 9.16 4.40 -11.37
N ASP A 102 9.60 4.84 -12.55
CA ASP A 102 9.26 4.22 -13.83
C ASP A 102 9.44 2.69 -13.83
N ARG A 103 10.57 2.20 -13.29
CA ARG A 103 10.90 0.77 -13.19
C ARG A 103 10.14 0.00 -12.12
N ASP A 104 9.39 0.69 -11.26
CA ASP A 104 8.51 0.01 -10.31
C ASP A 104 7.27 -0.55 -11.02
N VAL A 105 6.73 0.21 -11.97
CA VAL A 105 5.42 -0.03 -12.59
C VAL A 105 5.50 -0.60 -14.01
N ALA A 106 6.68 -0.57 -14.64
CA ALA A 106 6.89 -1.14 -15.96
C ALA A 106 8.31 -1.76 -16.09
N PRO A 107 8.44 -2.91 -16.76
CA PRO A 107 9.75 -3.48 -17.02
C PRO A 107 10.57 -2.64 -18.00
N GLU A 108 11.87 -2.91 -18.06
CA GLU A 108 12.72 -2.33 -19.09
C GLU A 108 12.37 -2.86 -20.48
N GLY A 109 12.31 -1.95 -21.46
CA GLY A 109 12.09 -2.30 -22.87
C GLY A 109 13.33 -2.97 -23.47
N ALA A 110 13.16 -3.55 -24.65
CA ALA A 110 14.24 -4.16 -25.43
C ALA A 110 15.08 -3.12 -26.19
#